data_AF-A0A6N9UVB6-F1
#
_entry.id   AF-A0A6N9UVB6-F1
#
_cell.length_a   1.000
_cell.length_b   1.000
_cell.length_c   1.000
_cell.angle_alpha   90.00
_cell.angle_beta   90.00
_cell.angle_gamma   90.00
#
_symmetry.space_group_name_H-M   'P 1'
#
loop_
_entity.id
_entity.type
_entity.pdbx_description
1 polymer ?
#
loop_
_entity_poly.entity_id
_entity_poly.type
_entity_poly.pdbx_seq_one_letter_code
_entity_poly.pdbx_strand_id
1 'polypeptide(L)' 'RACPNGTATFVLDRLADGGTLDDAIRAARLRGIAEADPSADLSGEDAATKVRLLAALAWGWDPSEVRVRAEPVDGATAGR' A
#
# COMPACT_ATOMS: atom_id res chain seq x y z
N ARG A 1 0.70 -14.24 -2.52
CA ARG A 1 1.11 -12.90 -2.05
C ARG A 1 1.12 -11.96 -3.25
N ALA A 2 0.64 -10.73 -3.10
CA ALA A 2 0.56 -9.74 -4.18
C ALA A 2 0.87 -8.34 -3.63
N CYS A 3 1.35 -7.44 -4.49
CA CYS A 3 1.60 -6.02 -4.17
C CYS A 3 0.73 -5.14 -5.09
N PRO A 4 -0.53 -4.88 -4.73
CA PRO A 4 -1.49 -4.26 -5.64
C PRO A 4 -1.48 -2.72 -5.64
N ASN A 5 -0.61 -2.07 -4.85
CA ASN A 5 -0.43 -0.61 -4.82
C ASN A 5 1.03 -0.24 -5.12
N GLY A 6 1.26 0.49 -6.22
CA GLY A 6 2.60 0.82 -6.71
C GLY A 6 3.37 1.80 -5.81
N THR A 7 2.70 2.83 -5.29
CA THR A 7 3.30 3.80 -4.36
C THR A 7 3.77 3.14 -3.07
N ALA A 8 2.90 2.35 -2.43
CA ALA A 8 3.22 1.60 -1.21
C ALA A 8 4.35 0.60 -1.45
N THR A 9 4.36 -0.09 -2.60
CA THR A 9 5.43 -1.02 -2.98
C THR A 9 6.77 -0.30 -3.08
N PHE A 10 6.82 0.83 -3.80
CA PHE A 10 8.03 1.62 -3.93
C PHE A 10 8.55 2.12 -2.58
N VAL A 11 7.65 2.58 -1.70
CA VAL A 11 8.02 3.05 -0.36
C VAL A 11 8.56 1.91 0.50
N LEU A 12 7.90 0.75 0.51
CA LEU A 12 8.35 -0.43 1.25
C LEU A 12 9.73 -0.91 0.80
N ASP A 13 10.02 -0.90 -0.52
CA ASP A 13 11.35 -1.25 -1.03
C ASP A 13 12.42 -0.29 -0.48
N ARG A 14 12.13 1.02 -0.38
CA ARG A 14 13.08 1.99 0.18
C ARG A 14 13.28 1.83 1.68
N LEU A 15 12.22 1.48 2.42
CA LEU A 15 12.32 1.17 3.84
C LEU A 15 13.15 -0.09 4.06
N ALA A 16 12.96 -1.12 3.22
CA ALA A 16 13.74 -2.37 3.27
C ALA A 16 15.23 -2.13 2.97
N ASP A 17 15.56 -1.14 2.14
CA ASP A 17 16.93 -0.69 1.89
C ASP A 17 17.53 0.16 3.05
N GLY A 18 16.79 0.33 4.16
CA GLY A 18 17.21 1.12 5.32
C GLY A 18 16.92 2.62 5.23
N GLY A 19 16.13 3.05 4.24
CA GLY A 19 15.69 4.43 4.10
C GLY A 19 14.64 4.84 5.13
N THR A 20 14.48 6.15 5.31
CA THR A 20 13.39 6.70 6.14
C THR A 20 12.09 6.81 5.32
N LEU A 21 10.95 6.83 6.01
CA LEU A 21 9.65 7.03 5.35
C LEU A 21 9.59 8.35 4.59
N ASP A 22 10.09 9.43 5.19
CA ASP A 22 10.10 10.76 4.57
C ASP A 22 10.95 10.79 3.30
N ASP A 23 12.13 10.16 3.31
CA ASP A 23 12.99 10.07 2.13
C ASP A 23 12.35 9.21 1.05
N ALA A 24 11.70 8.11 1.42
CA ALA A 24 11.00 7.22 0.51
C ALA A 24 9.83 7.94 -0.20
N ILE A 25 9.01 8.67 0.55
CA ILE A 25 7.90 9.47 0.01
C ILE A 25 8.44 10.57 -0.91
N ARG A 26 9.50 11.27 -0.49
CA ARG A 26 10.13 12.31 -1.31
C ARG A 26 10.65 11.73 -2.64
N ALA A 27 11.31 10.58 -2.59
CA ALA A 27 11.80 9.89 -3.77
C ALA A 27 10.66 9.42 -4.68
N ALA A 28 9.56 8.91 -4.12
CA ALA A 28 8.38 8.52 -4.89
C ALA A 28 7.77 9.71 -5.63
N ARG A 29 7.64 10.87 -4.96
CA ARG A 29 7.12 12.10 -5.56
C ARG A 29 8.02 12.66 -6.67
N LEU A 30 9.33 12.68 -6.45
CA LEU A 30 10.31 13.13 -7.46
C LEU A 30 10.25 12.30 -8.75
N ARG A 31 9.85 11.03 -8.65
CA ARG A 31 9.70 10.11 -9.79
C ARG A 31 8.30 10.13 -10.39
N GLY A 32 7.39 10.94 -9.85
CA GLY A 32 5.98 10.97 -10.25
C GLY A 32 5.20 9.69 -9.90
N ILE A 33 5.72 8.87 -8.99
CA ILE A 33 5.06 7.65 -8.51
C ILE A 33 3.96 8.01 -7.51
N ALA A 34 4.27 8.95 -6.60
CA ALA A 34 3.32 9.43 -5.59
C ALA A 34 2.82 10.84 -5.93
N GLU A 35 1.55 11.09 -5.64
CA GLU A 35 0.96 12.43 -5.71
C GLU A 35 1.49 13.35 -4.59
N ALA A 36 1.06 14.62 -4.60
CA ALA A 36 1.44 15.58 -3.57
C ALA A 36 1.02 15.13 -2.16
N ASP A 37 -0.16 14.51 -2.06
CA ASP A 37 -0.67 13.85 -0.86
C ASP A 37 -0.78 12.33 -1.10
N PRO A 38 0.18 11.52 -0.62
CA PRO A 38 0.18 10.07 -0.80
C PRO A 38 -0.63 9.32 0.28
N SER A 39 -1.42 10.02 1.11
CA SER A 39 -2.11 9.40 2.26
C SER A 39 -3.02 8.25 1.83
N ALA A 40 -3.71 8.38 0.70
CA ALA A 40 -4.57 7.33 0.17
C ALA A 40 -3.80 6.05 -0.16
N ASP A 41 -2.62 6.19 -0.77
CA ASP A 41 -1.75 5.07 -1.14
C ASP A 41 -1.12 4.38 0.09
N LEU A 42 -0.73 5.16 1.10
CA LEU A 42 -0.03 4.65 2.28
C LEU A 42 -0.98 4.17 3.38
N SER A 43 -2.27 4.51 3.32
CA SER A 43 -3.29 4.03 4.26
C SER A 43 -3.50 2.52 4.23
N GLY A 44 -3.21 1.87 3.09
CA GLY A 44 -3.52 0.48 2.82
C GLY A 44 -4.94 0.22 2.29
N GLU A 45 -5.82 1.23 2.25
CA GLU A 45 -7.22 1.07 1.83
C GLU A 45 -7.39 0.76 0.34
N ASP A 46 -6.56 1.35 -0.52
CA ASP A 46 -6.54 1.01 -1.95
C ASP A 46 -6.17 -0.47 -2.16
N ALA A 47 -5.12 -0.93 -1.47
CA ALA A 47 -4.73 -2.34 -1.50
C ALA A 47 -5.83 -3.25 -0.93
N ALA A 48 -6.48 -2.85 0.16
CA ALA A 48 -7.57 -3.60 0.78
C ALA A 48 -8.79 -3.72 -0.15
N THR A 49 -9.14 -2.65 -0.85
CA THR A 49 -10.22 -2.64 -1.85
C THR A 49 -9.91 -3.60 -3.00
N LYS A 50 -8.68 -3.57 -3.52
CA LYS A 50 -8.24 -4.50 -4.57
C LYS A 50 -8.29 -5.95 -4.09
N VAL A 51 -7.82 -6.24 -2.87
CA VAL A 51 -7.87 -7.58 -2.29
C VAL A 51 -9.32 -8.05 -2.08
N ARG A 52 -10.22 -7.18 -1.62
CA ARG A 52 -11.65 -7.47 -1.45
C ARG A 52 -12.27 -7.94 -2.75
N LEU A 53 -12.06 -7.19 -3.85
CA LEU A 53 -12.59 -7.52 -5.16
C LEU A 53 -11.97 -8.80 -5.72
N LEU A 54 -10.65 -8.98 -5.60
CA LEU A 54 -9.96 -10.19 -6.05
C LEU A 54 -10.44 -11.44 -5.31
N ALA A 55 -10.66 -11.36 -4.00
CA ALA A 55 -11.20 -12.45 -3.22
C ALA A 55 -12.66 -12.76 -3.62
N ALA A 56 -13.51 -11.74 -3.74
CA ALA A 56 -14.88 -11.92 -4.20
C ALA A 56 -14.94 -12.66 -5.56
N LEU A 57 -14.10 -12.25 -6.51
CA LEU A 57 -13.99 -12.90 -7.82
C LEU A 57 -13.47 -14.34 -7.74
N ALA A 58 -12.44 -14.60 -6.93
CA ALA A 58 -11.81 -15.91 -6.83
C ALA A 58 -12.73 -16.98 -6.20
N TRP A 59 -13.59 -16.58 -5.26
CA TRP A 59 -14.46 -17.50 -4.51
C TRP A 59 -15.95 -17.36 -4.84
N GLY A 60 -16.33 -16.45 -5.74
CA GLY A 60 -17.74 -16.19 -6.07
C GLY A 60 -18.54 -15.58 -4.91
N TRP A 61 -17.88 -14.80 -4.06
CA TRP A 61 -18.51 -14.13 -2.92
C TRP A 61 -19.07 -12.76 -3.28
N ASP A 62 -20.00 -12.25 -2.48
CA ASP A 62 -20.38 -10.84 -2.52
C ASP A 62 -19.21 -10.00 -1.98
N PRO A 63 -18.65 -9.04 -2.75
CA PRO A 63 -17.56 -8.19 -2.29
C PRO A 63 -17.91 -7.35 -1.05
N SER A 64 -19.18 -7.02 -0.82
CA SER A 64 -19.61 -6.26 0.36
C SER A 64 -19.48 -7.06 1.67
N GLU A 65 -19.51 -8.39 1.58
CA GLU A 65 -19.37 -9.32 2.72
C GLU A 65 -17.90 -9.66 3.02
N VAL A 66 -16.98 -9.35 2.09
CA VAL A 66 -15.57 -9.66 2.24
C VAL A 66 -14.88 -8.64 3.15
N ARG A 67 -14.43 -9.13 4.31
CA ARG A 67 -13.68 -8.35 5.30
C ARG A 67 -12.18 -8.43 5.03
N VAL A 68 -11.54 -7.28 4.93
CA VAL A 68 -10.09 -7.14 4.75
C VAL A 68 -9.57 -6.24 5.86
N ARG A 69 -8.47 -6.63 6.50
CA ARG A 69 -7.75 -5.80 7.46
C ARG A 69 -6.63 -5.08 6.73
N ALA A 70 -6.65 -3.75 6.76
CA ALA A 70 -5.58 -2.91 6.26
C ALA A 70 -4.66 -2.47 7.41
N GLU A 71 -3.38 -2.35 7.12
CA GLU A 71 -2.41 -1.69 7.99
C GLU A 71 -1.68 -0.64 7.16
N PRO A 72 -1.45 0.57 7.71
CA PRO A 72 -0.78 1.63 6.98
C PRO A 72 0.72 1.38 6.86
N VAL A 73 1.32 1.95 5.81
CA VAL A 73 2.76 2.10 5.68
C VAL A 73 3.15 3.38 6.43
N ASP A 74 3.76 3.19 7.60
CA ASP A 74 4.15 4.23 8.54
C ASP A 74 5.60 4.07 9.02
N GLY A 75 6.07 4.97 9.88
CA GLY A 75 7.44 4.94 10.40
C GLY A 75 7.77 3.70 11.22
N ALA A 76 6.76 3.00 11.75
CA ALA A 76 6.96 1.73 12.46
C ALA A 76 7.12 0.54 11.51
N THR A 77 6.78 0.69 10.24
CA THR A 77 6.79 -0.39 9.24
C THR A 77 8.19 -0.93 8.96
N ALA A 78 9.22 -0.09 9.02
CA ALA A 78 10.61 -0.50 8.78
C ALA A 78 11.16 -1.46 9.86
N GLY A 79 10.54 -1.51 11.04
CA GLY A 79 10.96 -2.37 12.15
C GLY A 79 10.11 -3.62 12.38
N ARG A 80 9.13 -3.89 11.51
CA ARG A 80 8.22 -5.05 11.60
C ARG A 80 8.73 -6.26 10.82
#